data_AF-A0A371JXH4-F1
#
_entry.id   AF-A0A371JXH4-F1
#
_cell.length_a   1.000
_cell.length_b   1.000
_cell.length_c   1.000
_cell.angle_alpha   90.00
_cell.angle_beta   90.00
_cell.angle_gamma   90.00
#
_symmetry.space_group_name_H-M   'P 1'
#
loop_
_entity.id
_entity.type
_entity.pdbx_description
1 polymer ?
#
loop_
_entity_poly.entity_id
_entity_poly.type
_entity_poly.pdbx_seq_one_letter_code
_entity_poly.pdbx_strand_id
1 'polypeptide(L)' 'MHKILLGAAIALLGLGMSSSANAWPPPTYPCNASNQGAQTATPFGSGYIVWECDGQNWQFMLQYVCDSQGNNCIPL' A
#
# COMPACT_ATOMS: atom_id res chain seq x y z
N MET A 1 46.26 34.29 1.11
CA MET A 1 45.54 33.82 -0.09
C MET A 1 44.70 32.61 0.28
N HIS A 2 43.52 32.52 -0.31
CA HIS A 2 42.29 31.92 0.24
C HIS A 2 42.32 30.40 0.46
N LYS A 3 41.86 29.96 1.65
CA LYS A 3 41.50 28.57 1.95
C LYS A 3 40.10 28.32 1.40
N ILE A 4 39.96 27.55 0.33
CA ILE A 4 38.64 27.09 -0.12
C ILE A 4 38.29 25.87 0.74
N LEU A 5 37.57 26.11 1.83
CA LEU A 5 36.82 25.09 2.54
C LEU A 5 35.68 24.64 1.62
N LEU A 6 35.94 23.65 0.76
CA LEU A 6 34.89 22.94 0.04
C LEU A 6 34.14 22.06 1.04
N GLY A 7 33.10 22.63 1.64
CA GLY A 7 32.06 21.90 2.32
C GLY A 7 31.27 21.08 1.30
N ALA A 8 31.68 19.83 1.11
CA ALA A 8 30.83 18.84 0.46
C ALA A 8 29.96 18.20 1.55
N ALA A 9 28.85 18.87 1.86
CA ALA A 9 27.72 18.22 2.49
C ALA A 9 27.29 17.07 1.57
N ILE A 10 27.67 15.84 1.94
CA ILE A 10 27.13 14.65 1.29
C ILE A 10 25.67 14.59 1.74
N ALA A 11 24.82 15.15 0.89
CA ALA A 11 23.39 15.09 1.01
C ALA A 11 23.00 13.62 1.19
N LEU A 12 22.25 13.38 2.27
CA LEU A 12 21.47 12.18 2.55
C LEU A 12 20.51 11.90 1.37
N LEU A 13 21.05 11.39 0.27
CA LEU A 13 20.30 10.77 -0.82
C LEU A 13 19.95 9.34 -0.42
N GLY A 14 19.16 9.23 0.65
CA GLY A 14 18.38 8.07 1.00
C GLY A 14 16.91 8.48 1.11
N LEU A 15 16.50 9.48 0.33
CA LEU A 15 15.10 9.82 0.17
C LEU A 15 14.41 8.64 -0.47
N GLY A 16 13.51 8.06 0.32
CA GLY A 16 12.31 7.36 -0.09
C GLY A 16 12.36 6.81 -1.50
N MET A 17 12.51 5.49 -1.58
CA MET A 17 11.65 4.77 -2.51
C MET A 17 10.23 5.05 -2.05
N SER A 18 9.70 6.20 -2.48
CA SER A 18 8.28 6.46 -2.53
C SER A 18 7.74 5.33 -3.36
N SER A 19 7.25 4.30 -2.67
CA SER A 19 6.42 3.27 -3.26
C SER A 19 5.18 3.99 -3.74
N SER A 20 5.26 4.59 -4.93
CA SER A 20 4.11 4.83 -5.80
C SER A 20 3.62 3.47 -6.33
N ALA A 21 3.38 2.53 -5.41
CA ALA A 21 2.20 1.71 -5.55
C ALA A 21 1.04 2.71 -5.46
N ASN A 22 0.11 2.67 -6.41
CA ASN A 22 -1.17 3.34 -6.18
C ASN A 22 -1.68 2.79 -4.84
N ALA A 23 -1.54 3.56 -3.77
CA ALA A 23 -1.93 3.15 -2.44
C ALA A 23 -3.45 3.16 -2.44
N TRP A 24 -4.02 2.08 -2.94
CA TRP A 24 -5.45 1.87 -2.95
C TRP A 24 -5.96 2.04 -1.52
N PRO A 25 -7.09 2.73 -1.31
CA PRO A 25 -7.53 3.03 0.03
C PRO A 25 -7.75 1.70 0.78
N PRO A 26 -7.03 1.49 1.90
CA PRO A 26 -7.24 0.31 2.73
C PRO A 26 -8.64 0.36 3.37
N PRO A 27 -9.05 -0.71 4.05
CA PRO A 27 -10.26 -0.71 4.87
C PRO A 27 -10.28 0.47 5.84
N THR A 28 -11.46 1.09 6.01
CA THR A 28 -11.62 2.31 6.81
C THR A 28 -11.60 2.05 8.32
N TYR A 29 -11.74 0.79 8.74
CA TYR A 29 -11.66 0.39 10.13
C TYR A 29 -10.22 -0.03 10.48
N PRO A 30 -9.78 0.19 11.73
CA PRO A 30 -8.38 -0.05 12.11
C PRO A 30 -8.01 -1.53 12.05
N CYS A 31 -6.81 -1.80 11.52
CA CYS A 31 -6.09 -3.05 11.76
C CYS A 31 -5.34 -2.93 13.09
N ASN A 32 -5.48 -3.94 13.95
CA ASN A 32 -4.82 -4.01 15.24
C ASN A 32 -4.64 -5.47 15.67
N ALA A 33 -4.02 -5.70 16.83
CA ALA A 33 -3.73 -7.04 17.33
C ALA A 33 -4.98 -7.92 17.54
N SER A 34 -6.18 -7.35 17.74
CA SER A 34 -7.40 -8.15 17.96
C SER A 34 -8.01 -8.71 16.67
N ASN A 35 -7.67 -8.14 15.51
CA ASN A 35 -8.09 -8.64 14.20
C ASN A 35 -6.91 -9.03 13.31
N GLN A 36 -5.76 -9.33 13.90
CA GLN A 36 -4.61 -9.89 13.19
C GLN A 36 -5.00 -11.20 12.47
N GLY A 37 -4.63 -11.31 11.20
CA GLY A 37 -5.00 -12.40 10.30
C GLY A 37 -6.42 -12.32 9.74
N ALA A 38 -7.22 -11.31 10.14
CA ALA A 38 -8.52 -11.09 9.54
C ALA A 38 -8.35 -10.61 8.10
N GLN A 39 -9.23 -11.09 7.22
CA GLN A 39 -9.31 -10.66 5.84
C GLN A 39 -10.57 -9.84 5.59
N THR A 40 -10.49 -8.92 4.65
CA THR A 40 -11.61 -8.08 4.26
C THR A 40 -11.48 -7.64 2.82
N ALA A 41 -12.57 -7.16 2.23
CA ALA A 41 -12.60 -6.70 0.86
C ALA A 41 -13.05 -5.24 0.79
N THR A 42 -12.31 -4.40 0.06
CA THR A 42 -12.76 -3.05 -0.29
C THR A 42 -13.18 -2.99 -1.75
N PRO A 43 -14.33 -2.37 -2.09
CA PRO A 43 -14.72 -2.18 -3.48
C PRO A 43 -13.67 -1.38 -4.26
N PHE A 44 -13.38 -1.81 -5.48
CA PHE A 44 -12.42 -1.14 -6.35
C PHE A 44 -12.77 -1.33 -7.83
N GLY A 45 -13.04 -0.23 -8.55
CA GLY A 45 -13.46 -0.29 -9.96
C GLY A 45 -14.70 -1.17 -10.14
N SER A 46 -14.63 -2.15 -11.03
CA SER A 46 -15.67 -3.18 -11.23
C SER A 46 -15.49 -4.43 -10.37
N GLY A 47 -14.60 -4.40 -9.37
CA GLY A 47 -14.34 -5.53 -8.49
C GLY A 47 -13.99 -5.09 -7.07
N TYR A 48 -12.99 -5.74 -6.46
CA TYR A 48 -12.61 -5.53 -5.07
C TYR A 48 -11.15 -5.88 -4.82
N ILE A 49 -10.59 -5.35 -3.74
CA ILE A 49 -9.26 -5.70 -3.25
C ILE A 49 -9.41 -6.43 -1.94
N VAL A 50 -8.74 -7.59 -1.80
CA VAL A 50 -8.63 -8.33 -0.55
C VAL A 50 -7.42 -7.82 0.23
N TRP A 51 -7.65 -7.57 1.50
CA TRP A 51 -6.66 -7.11 2.46
C TRP A 51 -6.57 -8.09 3.62
N GLU A 52 -5.38 -8.21 4.21
CA GLU A 52 -5.14 -8.96 5.44
C GLU A 52 -4.52 -8.05 6.49
N CYS A 53 -4.99 -8.14 7.74
CA CYS A 53 -4.41 -7.37 8.84
C CYS A 53 -3.20 -8.09 9.42
N ASP A 54 -2.02 -7.46 9.40
CA ASP A 54 -0.80 -8.03 10.00
C ASP A 54 -0.72 -7.79 11.53
N GLY A 55 -1.72 -7.13 12.12
CA GLY A 55 -1.78 -6.71 13.52
C GLY A 55 -1.47 -5.22 13.75
N GLN A 56 -1.04 -4.49 12.72
CA GLN A 56 -0.80 -3.05 12.75
C GLN A 56 -1.29 -2.33 11.48
N ASN A 57 -1.19 -2.97 10.32
CA ASN A 57 -1.52 -2.41 9.03
C ASN A 57 -2.34 -3.40 8.18
N TRP A 58 -3.22 -2.86 7.34
CA TRP A 58 -3.85 -3.64 6.28
C TRP A 58 -2.86 -3.83 5.14
N GLN A 59 -2.54 -5.09 4.86
CA GLN A 59 -1.67 -5.50 3.77
C GLN A 59 -2.50 -5.85 2.55
N PHE A 60 -2.10 -5.36 1.37
CA PHE A 60 -2.71 -5.75 0.11
C PHE A 60 -2.39 -7.22 -0.17
N MET A 61 -3.42 -8.04 -0.39
CA MET A 61 -3.24 -9.44 -0.74
C MET A 61 -3.40 -9.66 -2.24
N LEU A 62 -4.59 -9.33 -2.76
CA LEU A 62 -4.95 -9.61 -4.15
C LEU A 62 -6.06 -8.66 -4.60
N GLN A 63 -6.04 -8.29 -5.87
CA GLN A 63 -7.12 -7.55 -6.51
C GLN A 63 -7.93 -8.49 -7.38
N TYR A 64 -9.25 -8.31 -7.35
CA TYR A 64 -10.19 -8.99 -8.22
C TYR A 64 -10.88 -8.00 -9.13
N VAL A 65 -11.08 -8.39 -10.39
CA VAL A 65 -11.94 -7.69 -11.34
C VAL A 65 -13.11 -8.58 -11.68
N CYS A 66 -14.32 -8.04 -11.54
CA CYS A 66 -15.52 -8.76 -11.90
C CYS A 66 -16.04 -8.34 -13.28
N ASP A 67 -16.79 -9.25 -13.91
CA ASP A 67 -17.57 -8.94 -15.10
C ASP A 67 -18.59 -7.81 -14.83
N SER A 68 -19.22 -7.31 -15.89
CA SER A 68 -20.18 -6.21 -15.80
C SER A 68 -21.44 -6.53 -14.97
N GLN A 69 -21.66 -7.80 -14.62
CA GLN A 69 -22.77 -8.25 -13.79
C GLN A 69 -22.32 -8.51 -12.34
N GLY A 70 -21.03 -8.44 -12.03
CA GLY A 70 -20.45 -8.74 -10.72
C GLY A 70 -20.43 -10.23 -10.36
N ASN A 71 -20.74 -11.12 -11.30
CA ASN A 71 -20.98 -12.54 -11.01
C ASN A 71 -19.70 -13.39 -11.11
N ASN A 72 -18.81 -13.04 -12.04
CA ASN A 72 -17.53 -13.73 -12.20
C ASN A 72 -16.40 -12.75 -11.92
N CYS A 73 -15.62 -13.03 -10.87
CA CYS A 73 -14.46 -12.24 -10.50
C CYS A 73 -13.19 -13.07 -10.68
N ILE A 74 -12.21 -12.51 -11.38
CA ILE A 74 -10.90 -13.13 -11.57
C ILE A 74 -9.83 -12.33 -10.82
N PRO A 75 -8.82 -13.01 -10.26
CA PRO A 75 -7.68 -12.33 -9.66
C PRO A 75 -6.84 -11.64 -10.75
N LEU A 76 -6.32 -10.45 -10.45
CA LEU A 76 -5.33 -9.72 -11.24
C LEU A 76 -3.91 -9.95 -10.71
#